data_AF-A0A6N2R408-F1
#
_entry.id   AF-A0A6N2R408-F1
#
_cell.length_a   1.000
_cell.length_b   1.000
_cell.length_c   1.000
_cell.angle_alpha   90.00
_cell.angle_beta   90.00
_cell.angle_gamma   90.00
#
_symmetry.space_group_name_H-M   'P 1'
#
loop_
_entity.id
_entity.type
_entity.pdbx_description
1 polymer ?
#
loop_
_entity_poly.entity_id
_entity_poly.type
_entity_poly.pdbx_seq_one_letter_code
_entity_poly.pdbx_strand_id
1 'polypeptide(L)'
;MDIIKISLLGICGVILGFFLKETRPEYGGLVTLGIGVMILGLAVGKIQYIFEVIEKLKDSLPVDGSYVATLIKMVGITYIGQFSAGICRDAGHQATAGQIDLFCRLSIMVLSLPILMALLDTIQKFFI
;
A
#
# COMPACT_ATOMS: atom_id res chain seq x y z
N MET A 1 5.36 -5.42 19.27
CA MET A 1 6.83 -5.52 19.32
C MET A 1 7.48 -5.16 17.98
N ASP A 2 6.90 -5.55 16.83
CA ASP A 2 7.45 -5.18 15.51
C ASP A 2 7.28 -3.70 15.13
N ILE A 3 6.15 -3.07 15.47
CA ILE A 3 5.89 -1.66 15.08
C ILE A 3 6.86 -0.68 15.76
N ILE A 4 7.29 -1.01 16.98
CA ILE A 4 8.31 -0.24 17.71
C ILE A 4 9.66 -0.38 17.00
N LYS A 5 10.05 -1.60 16.57
CA LYS A 5 11.29 -1.82 15.80
C LYS A 5 11.28 -1.08 14.47
N ILE A 6 10.16 -1.14 13.73
CA ILE A 6 10.00 -0.44 12.44
C ILE A 6 10.07 1.07 12.64
N SER A 7 9.39 1.60 13.66
CA SER A 7 9.40 3.03 13.99
C SER A 7 10.79 3.51 14.43
N LEU A 8 11.50 2.75 15.27
CA LEU A 8 12.86 3.09 15.71
C LEU A 8 13.85 3.08 14.54
N LEU A 9 13.74 2.09 13.65
CA LEU A 9 14.60 1.94 12.48
C LEU A 9 14.35 3.07 11.47
N GLY A 10 13.09 3.50 11.31
CA GLY A 10 12.75 4.70 10.53
C GLY A 10 13.32 5.98 11.12
N ILE A 11 13.21 6.19 12.43
CA ILE A 11 13.75 7.40 13.11
C ILE A 11 15.28 7.42 13.01
N CYS A 12 15.96 6.31 13.31
CA CYS A 12 17.42 6.21 13.16
C CYS A 12 17.86 6.42 11.71
N GLY A 13 17.10 5.89 10.76
CA GLY A 13 17.36 6.06 9.34
C GLY A 13 17.25 7.52 8.90
N VAL A 14 16.20 8.24 9.30
CA VAL A 14 16.03 9.66 8.96
C VAL A 14 17.16 10.50 9.55
N ILE A 15 17.58 10.22 10.79
CA ILE A 15 18.70 10.93 11.44
C ILE A 15 20.03 10.70 10.68
N LEU A 16 20.31 9.45 10.29
CA LEU A 16 21.50 9.12 9.48
C LEU A 16 21.45 9.74 8.08
N GLY A 17 20.27 9.73 7.45
CA GLY A 17 20.04 10.37 6.15
C GLY A 17 20.26 11.89 6.21
N PHE A 18 19.87 12.54 7.30
CA PHE A 18 20.06 13.98 7.50
C PHE A 18 21.56 14.34 7.63
N PHE A 19 22.31 13.57 8.42
CA PHE A 19 23.77 13.77 8.59
C PHE A 19 24.56 13.56 7.28
N LEU A 20 24.18 12.59 6.44
CA LEU A 20 24.87 12.35 5.17
C LEU A 20 24.53 13.37 4.08
N LYS A 21 23.34 13.98 4.16
CA LYS A 21 22.88 15.00 3.20
C LYS A 21 23.71 16.28 3.26
N GLU A 22 24.30 16.60 4.43
CA GLU A 22 25.24 17.73 4.59
C GLU A 22 26.60 17.50 3.90
N THR A 23 27.04 16.24 3.73
CA THR A 23 28.36 15.95 3.15
C THR A 23 28.33 15.73 1.63
N ARG A 24 27.34 15.00 1.12
CA ARG A 24 27.09 14.76 -0.32
C ARG A 24 25.59 14.49 -0.56
N PRO A 25 24.82 15.40 -1.19
CA PRO A 25 23.37 15.27 -1.32
C PRO A 25 22.91 14.04 -2.13
N GLU A 26 23.75 13.53 -3.03
CA GLU A 26 23.48 12.32 -3.82
C GLU A 26 23.38 11.03 -2.97
N TYR A 27 24.15 10.94 -1.88
CA TYR A 27 24.09 9.80 -0.96
C TYR A 27 22.89 9.89 -0.01
N GLY A 28 22.42 11.11 0.30
CA GLY A 28 21.25 11.32 1.14
C GLY A 28 19.98 10.65 0.58
N GLY A 29 19.76 10.75 -0.74
CA GLY A 29 18.63 10.10 -1.42
C GLY A 29 18.74 8.57 -1.48
N LEU A 30 19.95 8.04 -1.64
CA LEU A 30 20.22 6.60 -1.65
C LEU A 30 20.01 5.97 -0.27
N VAL A 31 20.34 6.70 0.80
CA VAL A 31 20.14 6.27 2.18
C VAL A 31 18.66 6.27 2.54
N THR A 32 17.90 7.33 2.24
CA THR A 32 16.44 7.35 2.47
C THR A 32 15.71 6.28 1.67
N LEU A 33 16.13 6.02 0.43
CA LEU A 33 15.61 4.91 -0.37
C LEU A 33 15.90 3.56 0.28
N GLY A 34 17.13 3.33 0.76
CA GLY A 34 17.52 2.10 1.44
C GLY A 34 16.73 1.85 2.73
N ILE A 35 16.50 2.89 3.53
CA ILE A 35 15.68 2.81 4.75
C ILE A 35 14.22 2.52 4.40
N GLY A 36 13.68 3.19 3.36
CA GLY A 36 12.33 2.93 2.86
C GLY A 36 12.14 1.47 2.46
N VAL A 37 13.07 0.91 1.69
CA VAL A 37 13.04 -0.52 1.29
C VAL A 37 13.14 -1.45 2.49
N MET A 38 13.97 -1.14 3.49
CA MET A 38 14.07 -1.93 4.73
C MET A 38 12.76 -1.93 5.53
N ILE A 39 12.11 -0.77 5.65
CA ILE A 39 10.81 -0.62 6.32
C ILE A 39 9.73 -1.41 5.56
N LEU A 40 9.74 -1.39 4.22
CA LEU A 40 8.81 -2.16 3.40
C LEU A 40 9.00 -3.66 3.60
N GLY A 41 10.25 -4.15 3.58
CA GLY A 41 10.57 -5.55 3.80
C GLY A 41 10.02 -6.07 5.13
N LEU A 42 10.09 -5.24 6.18
CA LEU A 42 9.49 -5.55 7.48
C LEU A 42 7.95 -5.53 7.47
N ALA A 43 7.34 -4.69 6.64
CA ALA A 43 5.88 -4.60 6.48
C ALA A 43 5.30 -5.80 5.69
N VAL A 44 6.03 -6.35 4.72
CA VAL A 44 5.59 -7.51 3.90
C VAL A 44 5.24 -8.72 4.78
N GLY A 45 5.99 -8.97 5.86
CA GLY A 45 5.69 -10.07 6.79
C GLY A 45 4.33 -9.93 7.50
N LYS A 46 3.81 -8.70 7.68
CA LYS A 46 2.48 -8.46 8.27
C LYS A 46 1.36 -8.65 7.25
N ILE A 47 1.64 -8.36 5.98
CA ILE A 47 0.68 -8.54 4.89
C ILE A 47 0.30 -10.03 4.77
N GLN A 48 1.26 -10.95 4.90
CA GLN A 48 1.01 -12.39 4.89
C GLN A 48 -0.03 -12.85 5.92
N TYR A 49 0.03 -12.31 7.14
CA TYR A 49 -0.94 -12.63 8.20
C TYR A 49 -2.36 -12.14 7.86
N ILE A 50 -2.46 -10.95 7.24
CA ILE A 50 -3.74 -10.40 6.79
C ILE A 50 -4.35 -11.29 5.69
N PHE A 51 -3.54 -11.75 4.74
CA PHE A 51 -3.99 -12.67 3.70
C PHE A 51 -4.54 -13.98 4.27
N GLU A 52 -3.87 -14.58 5.26
CA GLU A 52 -4.29 -15.84 5.89
C GLU A 52 -5.64 -15.69 6.63
N VAL A 53 -5.87 -14.56 7.30
CA VAL A 53 -7.13 -14.27 7.98
C VAL A 53 -8.27 -14.06 6.98
N ILE A 54 -8.00 -13.39 5.87
CA ILE A 54 -9.01 -13.17 4.81
C ILE A 54 -9.36 -14.49 4.12
N GLU A 55 -8.40 -15.39 3.92
CA GLU A 55 -8.64 -16.72 3.35
C GLU A 55 -9.54 -17.57 4.27
N LYS A 56 -9.30 -17.54 5.59
CA LYS A 56 -10.19 -18.18 6.59
C LYS A 56 -11.59 -17.57 6.61
N LEU A 57 -11.72 -16.27 6.41
CA LEU A 57 -13.01 -15.58 6.28
C LEU A 57 -13.76 -16.01 5.01
N LYS A 58 -13.05 -16.20 3.90
CA LYS A 58 -13.64 -16.68 2.64
C LYS A 58 -14.24 -18.09 2.79
N ASP A 59 -13.60 -18.97 3.55
CA ASP A 59 -14.14 -20.32 3.83
C ASP A 59 -15.35 -20.30 4.78
N SER A 60 -15.49 -19.23 5.58
CA SER A 60 -16.55 -19.13 6.61
C SER A 60 -17.80 -18.37 6.16
N LEU A 61 -17.75 -17.67 5.02
CA LEU A 61 -18.85 -16.85 4.49
C LEU A 61 -19.27 -17.34 3.10
N PRO A 62 -20.58 -17.40 2.79
CA PRO A 62 -21.09 -17.68 1.44
C PRO A 62 -20.97 -16.42 0.56
N VAL A 63 -19.78 -15.83 0.50
CA VAL A 63 -19.48 -14.67 -0.34
C VAL A 63 -18.75 -15.22 -1.56
N ASP A 64 -19.24 -14.86 -2.76
CA ASP A 64 -18.53 -15.17 -4.00
C ASP A 64 -17.06 -14.72 -3.88
N GLY A 65 -16.13 -15.69 -3.94
CA GLY A 65 -14.70 -15.45 -3.71
C GLY A 65 -14.10 -14.36 -4.60
N SER A 66 -14.78 -14.02 -5.69
CA SER A 66 -14.47 -12.90 -6.58
C SER A 66 -14.52 -11.53 -5.89
N TYR A 67 -15.48 -11.27 -5.00
CA TYR A 67 -15.59 -9.99 -4.29
C TYR A 67 -14.47 -9.81 -3.26
N VAL A 68 -14.19 -10.87 -2.49
CA VAL A 68 -13.09 -10.89 -1.52
C VAL A 68 -11.75 -10.68 -2.23
N ALA A 69 -11.53 -11.36 -3.36
CA ALA A 69 -10.34 -11.16 -4.18
C ALA A 69 -10.22 -9.72 -4.73
N THR A 70 -11.34 -9.09 -5.09
CA THR A 70 -11.38 -7.70 -5.58
C THR A 70 -11.03 -6.71 -4.47
N LEU A 71 -11.56 -6.90 -3.26
CA LEU A 71 -11.22 -6.09 -2.09
C LEU A 71 -9.75 -6.20 -1.73
N ILE A 72 -9.20 -7.41 -1.72
CA ILE A 72 -7.77 -7.65 -1.50
C ILE A 72 -6.93 -6.91 -2.56
N LYS A 73 -7.31 -6.99 -3.85
CA LYS A 73 -6.61 -6.29 -4.93
C LYS A 73 -6.63 -4.78 -4.72
N MET A 74 -7.76 -4.20 -4.32
CA MET A 74 -7.82 -2.77 -3.98
C MET A 74 -6.84 -2.43 -2.87
N VAL A 75 -6.89 -3.15 -1.74
CA VAL A 75 -6.01 -2.90 -0.59
C VAL A 75 -4.53 -3.00 -0.99
N GLY A 76 -4.17 -4.03 -1.78
CA GLY A 76 -2.82 -4.22 -2.28
C GLY A 76 -2.34 -3.04 -3.15
N ILE A 77 -3.17 -2.60 -4.10
CA ILE A 77 -2.86 -1.46 -4.97
C ILE A 77 -2.63 -0.19 -4.13
N THR A 78 -3.48 0.08 -3.14
CA THR A 78 -3.36 1.29 -2.31
C THR A 78 -2.06 1.31 -1.52
N TYR A 79 -1.70 0.20 -0.86
CA TYR A 79 -0.48 0.13 -0.06
C TYR A 79 0.78 0.21 -0.93
N ILE A 80 0.84 -0.55 -2.03
CA ILE A 80 1.99 -0.53 -2.95
C ILE A 80 2.14 0.86 -3.59
N GLY A 81 1.02 1.46 -4.00
CA GLY A 81 0.99 2.78 -4.62
C GLY A 81 1.45 3.89 -3.67
N GLN A 82 0.88 3.95 -2.46
CA GLN A 82 1.28 4.93 -1.44
C GLN A 82 2.75 4.79 -1.07
N PHE A 83 3.22 3.56 -0.93
CA PHE A 83 4.61 3.30 -0.60
C PHE A 83 5.56 3.75 -1.72
N SER A 84 5.26 3.37 -2.97
CA SER A 84 6.07 3.76 -4.13
C SER A 84 6.09 5.28 -4.32
N ALA A 85 4.93 5.94 -4.17
CA ALA A 85 4.83 7.40 -4.18
C ALA A 85 5.63 8.03 -3.04
N GLY A 86 5.59 7.46 -1.83
CA GLY A 86 6.38 7.88 -0.68
C GLY A 86 7.88 7.86 -0.95
N ILE A 87 8.42 6.77 -1.50
CA ILE A 87 9.83 6.69 -1.89
C ILE A 87 10.18 7.77 -2.92
N CYS A 88 9.38 7.92 -3.98
CA CYS A 88 9.63 8.94 -5.00
C CYS A 88 9.62 10.35 -4.38
N ARG A 89 8.76 10.58 -3.38
CA ARG A 89 8.67 11.85 -2.66
C ARG A 89 9.92 12.13 -1.84
N ASP A 90 10.42 11.13 -1.12
CA ASP A 90 11.61 11.21 -0.29
C ASP A 90 12.90 11.35 -1.10
N ALA A 91 12.91 10.82 -2.33
CA ALA A 91 13.99 11.03 -3.31
C ALA A 91 13.96 12.42 -3.98
N GLY A 92 12.95 13.25 -3.70
CA GLY A 92 12.78 14.58 -4.30
C GLY A 92 11.99 14.59 -5.62
N HIS A 93 11.53 13.44 -6.10
CA HIS A 93 10.70 13.29 -7.31
C HIS A 93 9.21 13.43 -7.01
N GLN A 94 8.78 14.62 -6.59
CA GLN A 94 7.39 14.95 -6.26
C GLN A 94 6.42 14.75 -7.44
N ALA A 95 6.84 15.11 -8.65
CA ALA A 95 6.01 14.97 -9.85
C ALA A 95 5.67 13.50 -10.16
N THR A 96 6.67 12.62 -10.11
CA THR A 96 6.50 11.18 -10.31
C THR A 96 5.67 10.55 -9.19
N ALA A 97 5.90 10.96 -7.93
CA ALA A 97 5.06 10.54 -6.80
C ALA A 97 3.58 10.90 -7.02
N GLY A 98 3.30 12.11 -7.49
CA GLY A 98 1.94 12.55 -7.81
C GLY A 98 1.30 11.74 -8.94
N GLN A 99 2.06 11.37 -9.96
CA GLN A 99 1.59 10.49 -11.04
C GLN A 99 1.22 9.09 -10.53
N ILE A 100 2.03 8.51 -9.63
CA ILE A 100 1.76 7.22 -9.00
C ILE A 100 0.47 7.28 -8.17
N ASP A 101 0.31 8.32 -7.35
CA ASP A 101 -0.90 8.52 -6.53
C ASP A 101 -2.16 8.65 -7.40
N LEU A 102 -2.07 9.41 -8.49
CA LEU A 102 -3.19 9.57 -9.44
C LEU A 102 -3.58 8.23 -10.06
N PHE A 103 -2.59 7.47 -10.54
CA PHE A 103 -2.81 6.14 -11.13
C PHE A 103 -3.44 5.16 -10.14
N CYS A 104 -2.97 5.19 -8.89
CA CYS A 104 -3.50 4.37 -7.81
C CYS A 104 -4.99 4.66 -7.55
N ARG A 105 -5.36 5.95 -7.47
CA ARG A 105 -6.76 6.37 -7.30
C ARG A 105 -7.64 5.97 -8.48
N LEU A 106 -7.15 6.13 -9.70
CA LEU A 106 -7.87 5.71 -10.91
C LEU A 106 -8.09 4.19 -10.94
N SER A 107 -7.08 3.41 -10.55
CA SER A 107 -7.17 1.94 -10.50
C SER A 107 -8.23 1.47 -9.52
N ILE A 108 -8.30 2.09 -8.34
CA ILE A 108 -9.34 1.79 -7.34
C ILE A 108 -10.73 2.16 -7.87
N MET A 109 -10.86 3.30 -8.55
CA MET A 109 -12.12 3.72 -9.15
C MET A 109 -12.64 2.70 -10.18
N VAL A 110 -11.76 2.20 -11.05
CA VAL A 110 -12.12 1.15 -12.03
C VAL A 110 -12.54 -0.14 -11.33
N LEU A 111 -11.82 -0.57 -10.29
CA LEU A 111 -12.15 -1.77 -9.52
C LEU A 111 -13.47 -1.64 -8.74
N SER A 112 -13.92 -0.41 -8.44
CA SER A 112 -15.17 -0.17 -7.72
C SER A 112 -16.43 -0.26 -8.59
N LEU A 113 -16.29 -0.10 -9.91
CA LEU A 113 -17.39 -0.25 -10.88
C LEU A 113 -18.12 -1.60 -10.82
N PRO A 114 -17.44 -2.77 -10.85
CA PRO A 114 -18.12 -4.07 -10.78
C PRO A 114 -18.86 -4.26 -9.45
N ILE A 115 -18.35 -3.71 -8.35
CA ILE A 115 -19.00 -3.78 -7.04
C ILE A 115 -20.29 -2.95 -7.05
N LEU A 116 -20.25 -1.77 -7.65
CA LEU A 116 -21.43 -0.91 -7.80
C LEU A 116 -22.50 -1.57 -8.69
N MET A 117 -22.10 -2.21 -9.80
CA MET A 117 -23.02 -2.96 -10.67
C MET A 117 -23.68 -4.12 -9.91
N ALA A 118 -22.88 -4.91 -9.18
CA ALA A 118 -23.41 -6.02 -8.38
C ALA A 118 -24.42 -5.55 -7.31
N LEU A 119 -24.15 -4.40 -6.68
CA LEU A 119 -25.07 -3.78 -5.73
C LEU A 119 -26.40 -3.39 -6.42
N LEU A 120 -26.33 -2.74 -7.58
CA LEU A 120 -27.52 -2.34 -8.35
C LEU A 120 -28.35 -3.55 -8.77
N ASP A 121 -27.72 -4.62 -9.28
CA ASP A 121 -28.39 -5.87 -9.64
C ASP A 121 -29.09 -6.51 -8.43
N THR A 122 -28.45 -6.46 -7.26
CA THR A 122 -29.02 -7.01 -6.01
C THR A 122 -30.24 -6.21 -5.57
N ILE A 123 -30.18 -4.87 -5.66
CA ILE A 123 -31.33 -4.00 -5.36
C ILE A 123 -32.47 -4.25 -6.35
N GLN A 124 -32.18 -4.37 -7.65
CA GLN A 124 -33.19 -4.69 -8.66
C GLN A 124 -33.89 -6.02 -8.39
N LYS A 125 -33.12 -7.07 -8.04
CA LYS A 125 -33.67 -8.38 -7.66
C LYS A 125 -34.50 -8.35 -6.38
N PHE A 126 -34.30 -7.37 -5.51
CA PHE A 126 -35.06 -7.24 -4.27
C PHE A 126 -36.37 -6.46 -4.48
N PHE A 127 -36.42 -5.59 -5.47
CA PHE A 127 -37.59 -4.77 -5.82
C PHE A 127 -38.51 -5.40 -6.88
N ILE A 128 -38.08 -6.48 -7.54
CA ILE A 128 -38.87 -7.32 -8.44
C ILE A 128 -39.31 -8.57 -7.68
#